data_AF-A0A3Q0KJN2-F1
#
_entry.id   AF-A0A3Q0KJN2-F1
#
_cell.length_a   1.000
_cell.length_b   1.000
_cell.length_c   1.000
_cell.angle_alpha   90.00
_cell.angle_beta   90.00
_cell.angle_gamma   90.00
#
_symmetry.space_group_name_H-M   'P 1'
#
loop_
_entity.id
_entity.type
_entity.pdbx_description
1 polymer ?
#
loop_
_entity_poly.entity_id
_entity_poly.type
_entity_poly.pdbx_seq_one_letter_code
_entity_poly.pdbx_strand_id
1 'polypeptide(L)'
;MSREKVKSSEHGEEQKYQYAVFAQMESLSDKLKLLNYEKKFCKRRHQKPITRHYFAIPTNPGEQFHCFTALAAWLISQANCKIDQPQEYDDPNATISTILDAVRTLGYTVEFPPLKLKSGCGEYCINVLNMLADASLQIQNIKLLPPEYPEDEIEEPGVQDGESSQTDEEIEEWGGSSIGSRFKYSLSDCDRLGNADEQSDDDDDEEVIDLKGLNLKPTQSHKTDLTEKQTELKPTGKVDEKRSNNRAVLKCSTDPADWKLEVERVLPQLRVNVRSDIKDWRTHLDQMKQLTMEIETMFQDAKSQLIRLHNELNSDVDKINNREKYMNNQVEPLLKQYRIVQDSLSDINAKYREASGGITTRSRTLAEISEELERVKTEMDEKGLSMTDTSSVVRIRQAIQRLKSEITTMDIRTGVLEHILLRTHLRVREDSQKPFTKMIESSNGNGAFVF
;
A
#
# COMPACT_ATOMS: atom_id res chain seq x y z
N MET A 1 -30.06 -6.69 24.33
CA MET A 1 -29.32 -5.87 23.34
C MET A 1 -28.14 -6.60 22.69
N SER A 2 -27.55 -7.65 23.29
CA SER A 2 -26.37 -8.32 22.70
C SER A 2 -26.63 -9.28 21.53
N ARG A 3 -27.88 -9.71 21.31
CA ARG A 3 -28.22 -10.61 20.19
C ARG A 3 -28.44 -9.90 18.85
N GLU A 4 -28.62 -8.59 18.86
CA GLU A 4 -28.93 -7.80 17.65
C GLU A 4 -27.65 -7.29 16.98
N LYS A 5 -26.60 -6.99 17.75
CA LYS A 5 -25.28 -6.61 17.22
C LYS A 5 -24.54 -7.73 16.49
N VAL A 6 -24.76 -9.00 16.87
CA VAL A 6 -24.11 -10.15 16.21
C VAL A 6 -24.69 -10.37 14.81
N LYS A 7 -26.01 -10.23 14.64
CA LYS A 7 -26.67 -10.35 13.33
C LYS A 7 -26.29 -9.26 12.33
N SER A 8 -26.04 -8.03 12.80
CA SER A 8 -25.56 -6.94 11.93
C SER A 8 -24.10 -7.13 11.49
N SER A 9 -23.28 -7.82 12.29
CA SER A 9 -21.88 -8.11 11.96
C SER A 9 -21.77 -9.21 10.90
N GLU A 10 -22.55 -10.29 11.03
CA GLU A 10 -22.59 -11.38 10.04
C GLU A 10 -23.07 -10.90 8.66
N HIS A 11 -24.04 -9.97 8.63
CA HIS A 11 -24.55 -9.42 7.37
C HIS A 11 -23.54 -8.52 6.63
N GLY A 12 -22.63 -7.88 7.36
CA GLY A 12 -21.56 -7.06 6.77
C GLY A 12 -20.47 -7.90 6.12
N GLU A 13 -20.13 -9.04 6.71
CA GLU A 13 -19.15 -9.98 6.13
C GLU A 13 -19.69 -10.67 4.88
N GLU A 14 -20.93 -11.18 4.89
CA GLU A 14 -21.57 -11.79 3.71
C GLU A 14 -21.65 -10.81 2.53
N GLN A 15 -21.94 -9.53 2.78
CA GLN A 15 -21.96 -8.50 1.73
C GLN A 15 -20.55 -8.21 1.19
N LYS A 16 -19.53 -8.19 2.04
CA LYS A 16 -18.13 -7.99 1.62
C LYS A 16 -17.67 -9.10 0.66
N TYR A 17 -18.10 -10.34 0.88
CA TYR A 17 -17.86 -11.47 -0.04
C TYR A 17 -18.61 -11.33 -1.37
N GLN A 18 -19.80 -10.72 -1.39
CA GLN A 18 -20.55 -10.51 -2.65
C GLN A 18 -19.84 -9.51 -3.58
N TYR A 19 -19.20 -8.47 -3.05
CA TYR A 19 -18.49 -7.48 -3.88
C TYR A 19 -17.16 -7.98 -4.45
N ALA A 20 -16.49 -8.92 -3.77
CA ALA A 20 -15.20 -9.46 -4.20
C ALA A 20 -15.27 -10.12 -5.60
N VAL A 21 -16.38 -10.80 -5.90
CA VAL A 21 -16.61 -11.46 -7.20
C VAL A 21 -16.63 -10.44 -8.35
N PHE A 22 -17.20 -9.25 -8.12
CA PHE A 22 -17.25 -8.19 -9.13
C PHE A 22 -15.87 -7.59 -9.38
N ALA A 23 -15.06 -7.38 -8.33
CA ALA A 23 -13.69 -6.89 -8.47
C ALA A 23 -12.79 -7.89 -9.23
N GLN A 24 -12.93 -9.19 -8.96
CA GLN A 24 -12.21 -10.24 -9.71
C GLN A 24 -12.63 -10.27 -11.19
N MET A 25 -13.90 -10.01 -11.49
CA MET A 25 -14.42 -9.95 -12.86
C MET A 25 -13.96 -8.70 -13.61
N GLU A 26 -13.80 -7.57 -12.92
CA GLU A 26 -13.20 -6.36 -13.47
C GLU A 26 -11.73 -6.61 -13.86
N SER A 27 -10.95 -7.22 -12.95
CA SER A 27 -9.58 -7.65 -13.24
C SER A 27 -9.50 -8.58 -14.45
N LEU A 28 -10.40 -9.57 -14.54
CA LEU A 28 -10.48 -10.46 -15.69
C LEU A 28 -10.81 -9.70 -16.99
N SER A 29 -11.74 -8.75 -16.94
CA SER A 29 -12.15 -7.95 -18.09
C SER A 29 -10.99 -7.13 -18.66
N ASP A 30 -10.16 -6.54 -17.80
CA ASP A 30 -9.00 -5.78 -18.22
C ASP A 30 -7.88 -6.66 -18.77
N LYS A 31 -7.64 -7.83 -18.15
CA LYS A 31 -6.72 -8.84 -18.69
C LYS A 31 -7.16 -9.34 -20.08
N LEU A 32 -8.46 -9.54 -20.29
CA LEU A 32 -9.01 -9.92 -21.60
C LEU A 32 -8.82 -8.81 -22.65
N LYS A 33 -9.02 -7.54 -22.29
CA LYS A 33 -8.74 -6.40 -23.19
C LYS A 33 -7.28 -6.35 -23.59
N LEU A 34 -6.35 -6.54 -22.66
CA LEU A 34 -4.91 -6.61 -22.93
C LEU A 34 -4.56 -7.73 -23.93
N LEU A 35 -5.22 -8.88 -23.83
CA LEU A 35 -5.07 -10.01 -24.76
C LEU A 35 -5.76 -9.80 -26.12
N ASN A 36 -6.33 -8.62 -26.39
CA ASN A 36 -7.09 -8.30 -27.60
C ASN A 36 -8.28 -9.27 -27.84
N TYR A 37 -8.96 -9.66 -26.76
CA TYR A 37 -10.10 -10.58 -26.76
C TYR A 37 -11.18 -10.22 -27.80
N GLU A 38 -11.54 -8.95 -27.94
CA GLU A 38 -12.59 -8.51 -28.88
C GLU A 38 -12.25 -8.85 -30.34
N LYS A 39 -10.98 -8.71 -30.73
CA LYS A 39 -10.54 -9.00 -32.11
C LYS A 39 -10.25 -10.49 -32.31
N LYS A 40 -9.61 -11.14 -31.34
CA LYS A 40 -9.14 -12.53 -31.49
C LYS A 40 -10.21 -13.58 -31.21
N PHE A 41 -11.12 -13.31 -30.28
CA PHE A 41 -12.16 -14.24 -29.84
C PHE A 41 -13.56 -13.85 -30.36
N CYS A 42 -14.04 -12.63 -30.07
CA CYS A 42 -15.41 -12.23 -30.43
C CYS A 42 -15.65 -12.21 -31.94
N LYS A 43 -14.74 -11.60 -32.72
CA LYS A 43 -14.87 -11.55 -34.19
C LYS A 43 -14.81 -12.92 -34.86
N ARG A 44 -14.02 -13.86 -34.31
CA ARG A 44 -13.86 -15.21 -34.90
C ARG A 44 -15.06 -16.11 -34.62
N ARG A 45 -15.77 -15.91 -33.49
CA ARG A 45 -16.90 -16.75 -33.09
C ARG A 45 -18.26 -16.06 -33.17
N HIS A 46 -18.33 -14.84 -33.71
CA HIS A 46 -19.54 -14.01 -33.76
C HIS A 46 -20.24 -13.84 -32.40
N GLN A 47 -19.50 -13.92 -31.29
CA GLN A 47 -20.03 -13.75 -29.95
C GLN A 47 -20.00 -12.28 -29.53
N LYS A 48 -21.02 -11.85 -28.78
CA LYS A 48 -21.06 -10.50 -28.20
C LYS A 48 -19.93 -10.35 -27.16
N PRO A 49 -19.31 -9.17 -27.04
CA PRO A 49 -18.34 -8.90 -25.99
C PRO A 49 -18.93 -9.20 -24.60
N ILE A 50 -18.18 -9.94 -23.78
CA ILE A 50 -18.58 -10.30 -22.42
C ILE A 50 -18.67 -9.02 -21.58
N THR A 51 -19.83 -8.80 -20.96
CA THR A 51 -20.03 -7.65 -20.07
C THR A 51 -19.33 -7.86 -18.73
N ARG A 52 -18.98 -6.77 -18.04
CA ARG A 52 -18.25 -6.78 -16.74
C ARG A 52 -18.94 -7.57 -15.62
N HIS A 53 -20.19 -8.00 -15.79
CA HIS A 53 -20.96 -8.74 -14.79
C HIS A 53 -21.35 -10.16 -15.24
N TYR A 54 -20.98 -10.56 -16.46
CA TYR A 54 -21.54 -11.75 -17.12
C TYR A 54 -21.27 -13.06 -16.38
N PHE A 55 -20.08 -13.25 -15.82
CA PHE A 55 -19.76 -14.45 -15.01
C PHE A 55 -20.01 -14.25 -13.51
N ALA A 56 -20.22 -13.01 -13.06
CA ALA A 56 -20.49 -12.69 -11.66
C ALA A 56 -21.95 -12.96 -11.28
N ILE A 57 -22.88 -12.72 -12.21
CA ILE A 57 -24.32 -12.88 -11.99
C ILE A 57 -24.79 -14.16 -12.71
N PRO A 58 -25.50 -15.09 -12.04
CA PRO A 58 -26.09 -16.24 -12.71
C PRO A 58 -27.17 -15.76 -13.68
N THR A 59 -27.01 -16.08 -14.96
CA THR A 59 -28.00 -15.76 -16.01
C THR A 59 -28.58 -17.06 -16.54
N ASN A 60 -28.03 -17.59 -17.63
CA ASN A 60 -28.36 -18.90 -18.16
C ASN A 60 -27.18 -19.86 -17.92
N PRO A 61 -27.28 -20.80 -16.96
CA PRO A 61 -26.16 -21.68 -16.60
C PRO A 61 -25.59 -22.48 -17.77
N GLY A 62 -26.42 -22.89 -18.73
CA GLY A 62 -25.97 -23.64 -19.92
C GLY A 62 -25.13 -22.78 -20.87
N GLU A 63 -25.61 -21.56 -21.15
CA GLU A 63 -24.91 -20.59 -22.00
C GLU A 63 -23.64 -20.08 -21.31
N GLN A 64 -23.71 -19.80 -20.02
CA GLN A 64 -22.56 -19.39 -19.22
C GLN A 64 -21.49 -20.48 -19.16
N PHE A 65 -21.88 -21.75 -18.99
CA PHE A 65 -20.95 -22.87 -19.04
C PHE A 65 -20.30 -23.02 -20.42
N HIS A 66 -21.08 -22.91 -21.51
CA HIS A 66 -20.54 -22.94 -22.87
C HIS A 66 -19.57 -21.77 -23.13
N CYS A 67 -19.91 -20.56 -22.72
CA CYS A 67 -19.03 -19.40 -22.82
C CYS A 67 -17.76 -19.57 -21.96
N PHE A 68 -17.88 -20.12 -20.75
CA PHE A 68 -16.76 -20.41 -19.86
C PHE A 68 -15.80 -21.41 -20.48
N THR A 69 -16.29 -22.56 -20.98
CA THR A 69 -15.43 -23.59 -21.60
C THR A 69 -14.79 -23.08 -22.89
N ALA A 70 -15.53 -22.33 -23.71
CA ALA A 70 -15.01 -21.71 -24.91
C ALA A 70 -13.91 -20.67 -24.61
N LEU A 71 -14.11 -19.84 -23.59
CA LEU A 71 -13.15 -18.82 -23.18
C LEU A 71 -11.90 -19.45 -22.55
N ALA A 72 -12.08 -20.43 -21.67
CA ALA A 72 -10.98 -21.18 -21.05
C ALA A 72 -10.12 -21.88 -22.12
N ALA A 73 -10.73 -22.58 -23.08
CA ALA A 73 -10.02 -23.20 -24.18
C ALA A 73 -9.24 -22.18 -25.03
N TRP A 74 -9.82 -20.99 -25.26
CA TRP A 74 -9.13 -19.92 -25.96
C TRP A 74 -7.92 -19.39 -25.17
N LEU A 75 -8.07 -19.12 -23.87
CA LEU A 75 -6.95 -18.68 -23.03
C LEU A 75 -5.84 -19.73 -22.98
N ILE A 76 -6.18 -21.01 -22.87
CA ILE A 76 -5.21 -22.12 -22.87
C ILE A 76 -4.45 -22.17 -24.20
N SER A 77 -5.13 -21.92 -25.33
CA SER A 77 -4.49 -21.81 -26.65
C SER A 77 -3.56 -20.59 -26.75
N GLN A 78 -3.87 -19.49 -26.07
CA GLN A 78 -2.99 -18.31 -26.00
C GLN A 78 -1.79 -18.55 -25.07
N ALA A 79 -1.93 -19.40 -24.06
CA ALA A 79 -0.87 -19.83 -23.16
C ALA A 79 0.00 -20.98 -23.72
N ASN A 80 -0.01 -21.19 -25.04
CA ASN A 80 0.79 -22.17 -25.77
C ASN A 80 0.52 -23.65 -25.40
N CYS A 81 -0.64 -23.94 -24.83
CA CYS A 81 -1.11 -25.31 -24.58
C CYS A 81 -2.14 -25.74 -25.63
N LYS A 82 -2.09 -27.01 -26.04
CA LYS A 82 -3.04 -27.57 -27.01
C LYS A 82 -4.23 -28.15 -26.27
N ILE A 83 -5.40 -27.54 -26.46
CA ILE A 83 -6.70 -28.08 -26.03
C ILE A 83 -7.64 -28.10 -27.23
N ASP A 84 -8.36 -29.21 -27.37
CA ASP A 84 -9.46 -29.31 -28.33
C ASP A 84 -10.62 -28.46 -27.86
N GLN A 85 -11.24 -27.74 -28.79
CA GLN A 85 -12.30 -26.79 -28.47
C GLN A 85 -13.55 -27.54 -28.00
N PRO A 86 -13.97 -27.38 -26.73
CA PRO A 86 -15.11 -28.12 -26.20
C PRO A 86 -16.40 -27.77 -26.95
N GLN A 87 -17.18 -28.80 -27.28
CA GLN A 87 -18.49 -28.64 -27.91
C GLN A 87 -19.62 -28.69 -26.87
N GLU A 88 -20.80 -28.20 -27.25
CA GLU A 88 -22.00 -28.19 -26.38
C GLU A 88 -22.45 -29.60 -25.94
N TYR A 89 -22.02 -30.64 -26.65
CA TYR A 89 -22.37 -32.04 -26.38
C TYR A 89 -21.29 -32.82 -25.62
N ASP A 90 -20.15 -32.19 -25.31
CA ASP A 90 -19.11 -32.85 -24.52
C ASP A 90 -19.56 -33.03 -23.07
N ASP A 91 -19.10 -34.10 -22.42
CA ASP A 91 -19.43 -34.35 -21.02
C ASP A 91 -18.86 -33.20 -20.14
N PRO A 92 -19.70 -32.48 -19.40
CA PRO A 92 -19.27 -31.30 -18.65
C PRO A 92 -18.19 -31.63 -17.62
N ASN A 93 -18.19 -32.83 -17.03
CA ASN A 93 -17.17 -33.24 -16.06
C ASN A 93 -15.83 -33.55 -16.74
N ALA A 94 -15.86 -34.22 -17.90
CA ALA A 94 -14.68 -34.44 -18.72
C ALA A 94 -14.04 -33.12 -19.16
N THR A 95 -14.85 -32.18 -19.69
CA THR A 95 -14.36 -30.85 -20.10
C THR A 95 -13.74 -30.07 -18.95
N ILE A 96 -14.40 -30.05 -17.78
CA ILE A 96 -13.86 -29.41 -16.57
C ILE A 96 -12.52 -30.04 -16.18
N SER A 97 -12.41 -31.38 -16.24
CA SER A 97 -11.18 -32.09 -15.91
C SER A 97 -10.04 -31.71 -16.86
N THR A 98 -10.31 -31.65 -18.18
CA THR A 98 -9.33 -31.20 -19.17
C THR A 98 -8.87 -29.76 -18.94
N ILE A 99 -9.78 -28.85 -18.59
CA ILE A 99 -9.45 -27.45 -18.27
C ILE A 99 -8.57 -27.39 -17.00
N LEU A 100 -8.93 -28.12 -15.94
CA LEU A 100 -8.16 -28.14 -14.70
C LEU A 100 -6.77 -28.76 -14.88
N ASP A 101 -6.63 -29.79 -15.71
CA ASP A 101 -5.33 -30.38 -16.03
C ASP A 101 -4.43 -29.41 -16.82
N ALA A 102 -5.01 -28.61 -17.72
CA ALA A 102 -4.28 -27.54 -18.39
C ALA A 102 -3.85 -26.42 -17.42
N VAL A 103 -4.70 -26.04 -16.46
CA VAL A 103 -4.36 -25.07 -15.40
C VAL A 103 -3.19 -25.56 -14.54
N ARG A 104 -3.20 -26.85 -14.18
CA ARG A 104 -2.09 -27.50 -13.45
C ARG A 104 -0.79 -27.52 -14.27
N THR A 105 -0.90 -27.77 -15.57
CA THR A 105 0.25 -27.76 -16.49
C THR A 105 0.87 -26.36 -16.60
N LEU A 106 0.07 -25.31 -16.46
CA LEU A 106 0.51 -23.91 -16.45
C LEU A 106 1.06 -23.45 -15.08
N GLY A 107 1.10 -24.33 -14.08
CA GLY A 107 1.72 -24.07 -12.77
C GLY A 107 0.78 -23.50 -11.70
N TYR A 108 -0.53 -23.46 -11.94
CA TYR A 108 -1.50 -22.99 -10.95
C TYR A 108 -2.16 -24.17 -10.21
N THR A 109 -2.33 -24.02 -8.89
CA THR A 109 -3.04 -24.99 -8.05
C THR A 109 -4.49 -24.56 -7.85
N VAL A 110 -5.41 -25.52 -7.95
CA VAL A 110 -6.85 -25.27 -7.83
C VAL A 110 -7.40 -26.10 -6.68
N GLU A 111 -7.81 -25.43 -5.59
CA GLU A 111 -8.35 -26.08 -4.37
C GLU A 111 -9.86 -25.84 -4.21
N PHE A 112 -10.65 -26.46 -5.08
CA PHE A 112 -12.09 -26.57 -4.87
C PHE A 112 -12.69 -27.77 -5.63
N PRO A 113 -13.89 -28.25 -5.25
CA PRO A 113 -14.54 -29.36 -5.93
C PRO A 113 -14.85 -29.04 -7.41
N PRO A 114 -14.49 -29.90 -8.39
CA PRO A 114 -14.72 -29.65 -9.82
C PRO A 114 -16.18 -29.38 -10.18
N LEU A 115 -17.13 -29.96 -9.43
CA LEU A 115 -18.56 -29.74 -9.61
C LEU A 115 -18.97 -28.26 -9.50
N LYS A 116 -18.20 -27.43 -8.79
CA LYS A 116 -18.49 -25.99 -8.65
C LYS A 116 -18.29 -25.19 -9.94
N LEU A 117 -17.59 -25.73 -10.94
CA LEU A 117 -17.43 -25.09 -12.25
C LEU A 117 -18.61 -25.37 -13.20
N LYS A 118 -19.46 -26.34 -12.87
CA LYS A 118 -20.61 -26.72 -13.70
C LYS A 118 -21.69 -25.64 -13.78
N SER A 119 -21.73 -24.71 -12.83
CA SER A 119 -22.64 -23.56 -12.87
C SER A 119 -22.32 -22.58 -14.00
N GLY A 120 -21.08 -22.56 -14.51
CA GLY A 120 -20.62 -21.59 -15.51
C GLY A 120 -20.50 -20.15 -15.00
N CYS A 121 -20.86 -19.89 -13.74
CA CYS A 121 -20.82 -18.58 -13.10
C CYS A 121 -20.37 -18.67 -11.63
N GLY A 122 -19.85 -17.57 -11.10
CA GLY A 122 -19.38 -17.42 -9.73
C GLY A 122 -17.85 -17.34 -9.59
N GLU A 123 -17.41 -17.15 -8.35
CA GLU A 123 -16.03 -16.91 -7.96
C GLU A 123 -15.05 -17.95 -8.54
N TYR A 124 -15.37 -19.24 -8.42
CA TYR A 124 -14.50 -20.32 -8.89
C TYR A 124 -14.26 -20.28 -10.40
N CYS A 125 -15.29 -19.96 -11.19
CA CYS A 125 -15.17 -19.83 -12.65
C CYS A 125 -14.29 -18.62 -13.01
N ILE A 126 -14.50 -17.49 -12.33
CA ILE A 126 -13.73 -16.26 -12.54
C ILE A 126 -12.27 -16.46 -12.16
N ASN A 127 -11.99 -17.14 -11.04
CA ASN A 127 -10.62 -17.44 -10.59
C ASN A 127 -9.85 -18.30 -11.59
N VAL A 128 -10.49 -19.35 -12.14
CA VAL A 128 -9.86 -20.17 -13.18
C VAL A 128 -9.55 -19.35 -14.44
N LEU A 129 -10.49 -18.52 -14.88
CA LEU A 129 -10.28 -17.65 -16.04
C LEU A 129 -9.18 -16.62 -15.77
N ASN A 130 -9.10 -16.06 -14.56
CA ASN A 130 -8.04 -15.13 -14.16
C ASN A 130 -6.66 -15.80 -14.19
N MET A 131 -6.52 -17.00 -13.62
CA MET A 131 -5.27 -17.77 -13.66
C MET A 131 -4.83 -18.06 -15.10
N LEU A 132 -5.76 -18.47 -15.96
CA LEU A 132 -5.49 -18.70 -17.38
C LEU A 132 -5.13 -17.40 -18.14
N ALA A 133 -5.77 -16.29 -17.80
CA ALA A 133 -5.46 -14.99 -18.37
C ALA A 133 -4.08 -14.50 -17.94
N ASP A 134 -3.70 -14.67 -16.68
CA ASP A 134 -2.36 -14.34 -16.17
C ASP A 134 -1.28 -15.18 -16.84
N ALA A 135 -1.51 -16.50 -16.99
CA ALA A 135 -0.62 -17.38 -17.75
C ALA A 135 -0.44 -16.92 -19.21
N SER A 136 -1.55 -16.51 -19.85
CA SER A 136 -1.54 -16.01 -21.23
C SER A 136 -0.79 -14.70 -21.37
N LEU A 137 -0.94 -13.78 -20.39
CA LEU A 137 -0.26 -12.49 -20.37
C LEU A 137 1.24 -12.63 -20.16
N GLN A 138 1.67 -13.54 -19.29
CA GLN A 138 3.09 -13.83 -19.06
C GLN A 138 3.78 -14.29 -20.35
N ILE A 139 3.11 -15.10 -21.17
CA ILE A 139 3.67 -15.61 -22.44
C ILE A 139 3.69 -14.52 -23.52
N GLN A 140 2.69 -13.63 -23.57
CA GLN A 140 2.63 -12.57 -24.57
C GLN A 140 3.60 -11.41 -24.31
N ASN A 141 4.28 -11.38 -23.15
CA ASN A 141 5.29 -10.38 -22.77
C ASN A 141 4.86 -8.94 -23.13
N ILE A 142 3.64 -8.57 -22.72
CA ILE A 142 3.07 -7.26 -23.00
C ILE A 142 3.77 -6.25 -22.12
N LYS A 143 4.72 -5.50 -22.70
CA LYS A 143 5.35 -4.36 -22.03
C LYS A 143 4.37 -3.20 -22.02
N LEU A 144 3.80 -2.90 -20.87
CA LEU A 144 3.11 -1.64 -20.63
C LEU A 144 4.17 -0.52 -20.66
N LEU A 145 4.26 0.16 -21.80
CA LEU A 145 5.07 1.36 -21.91
C LEU A 145 4.33 2.53 -21.24
N PRO A 146 5.04 3.47 -20.61
CA PRO A 146 4.44 4.73 -20.17
C PRO A 146 3.73 5.41 -21.35
N PRO A 147 2.56 6.05 -21.12
CA PRO A 147 1.87 6.76 -22.19
C PRO A 147 2.77 7.87 -22.75
N GLU A 148 3.01 7.84 -24.05
CA GLU A 148 3.66 8.92 -24.79
C GLU A 148 2.61 10.01 -25.05
N TYR A 149 2.75 11.16 -24.40
CA TYR A 149 1.90 12.31 -24.63
C TYR A 149 2.39 13.03 -25.88
N PRO A 150 1.54 13.29 -26.89
CA PRO A 150 1.92 14.18 -27.98
C PRO A 150 2.25 15.57 -27.40
N GLU A 151 3.38 16.15 -27.79
CA GLU A 151 3.71 17.53 -27.47
C GLU A 151 2.76 18.44 -28.25
N ASP A 152 1.94 19.23 -27.55
CA ASP A 152 1.17 20.30 -28.18
C ASP A 152 2.16 21.33 -28.74
N GLU A 153 2.16 21.53 -30.06
CA GLU A 153 2.84 22.66 -30.70
C GLU A 153 2.23 23.95 -30.15
N ILE A 154 2.90 24.58 -29.18
CA ILE A 154 2.55 25.92 -28.72
C ILE A 154 2.90 26.88 -29.85
N GLU A 155 1.92 27.29 -30.64
CA GLU A 155 2.03 28.47 -31.49
C GLU A 155 2.24 29.69 -30.58
N GLU A 156 3.48 30.19 -30.48
CA GLU A 156 3.75 31.49 -29.86
C GLU A 156 3.00 32.59 -30.65
N PRO A 157 2.15 33.40 -30.01
CA PRO A 157 1.51 34.51 -30.69
C PRO A 157 2.56 35.55 -31.06
N GLY A 158 2.69 35.83 -32.36
CA GLY A 158 3.61 36.84 -32.89
C GLY A 158 3.40 38.20 -32.23
N VAL A 159 4.43 38.70 -31.55
CA VAL A 159 4.49 40.04 -31.00
C VAL A 159 4.57 41.02 -32.16
N GLN A 160 3.52 41.80 -32.36
CA GLN A 160 3.49 42.89 -33.34
C GLN A 160 3.76 44.19 -32.60
N ASP A 161 4.95 44.75 -32.82
CA ASP A 161 5.43 45.99 -32.23
C ASP A 161 4.49 47.16 -32.56
N GLY A 162 3.94 47.78 -31.51
CA GLY A 162 3.18 49.02 -31.58
C GLY A 162 3.72 50.01 -30.55
N GLU A 163 4.49 50.97 -31.03
CA GLU A 163 5.07 52.08 -30.26
C GLU A 163 4.00 52.87 -29.48
N SER A 164 4.17 53.00 -28.16
CA SER A 164 3.73 54.22 -27.47
C SER A 164 4.57 54.51 -26.24
N SER A 165 4.83 55.79 -26.07
CA SER A 165 5.90 56.41 -25.31
C SER A 165 5.54 56.66 -23.84
N GLN A 166 6.54 56.47 -22.97
CA GLN A 166 6.84 57.14 -21.68
C GLN A 166 5.68 57.54 -20.75
N THR A 167 5.72 57.04 -19.51
CA THR A 167 6.10 57.82 -18.30
C THR A 167 6.29 56.88 -17.10
N ASP A 168 7.44 56.94 -16.45
CA ASP A 168 7.78 56.28 -15.17
C ASP A 168 6.96 56.88 -14.00
N GLU A 169 6.51 56.04 -13.06
CA GLU A 169 6.65 56.19 -11.58
C GLU A 169 5.84 55.10 -10.83
N GLU A 170 6.57 54.28 -10.05
CA GLU A 170 6.22 53.47 -8.87
C GLU A 170 4.85 52.78 -8.76
N ILE A 171 4.83 51.44 -8.76
CA ILE A 171 4.05 50.57 -7.84
C ILE A 171 4.68 49.16 -7.85
N GLU A 172 5.10 48.68 -6.68
CA GLU A 172 5.49 47.30 -6.41
C GLU A 172 4.25 46.39 -6.38
N GLU A 173 4.13 45.37 -7.25
CA GLU A 173 3.33 44.19 -6.88
C GLU A 173 3.67 42.91 -7.71
N TRP A 174 4.35 41.97 -7.04
CA TRP A 174 4.22 40.51 -7.14
C TRP A 174 4.68 39.78 -8.41
N GLY A 175 5.73 38.97 -8.18
CA GLY A 175 6.30 38.04 -9.13
C GLY A 175 5.58 36.69 -9.21
N GLY A 176 5.89 35.97 -10.29
CA GLY A 176 5.46 34.60 -10.54
C GLY A 176 6.08 34.03 -11.82
N SER A 177 7.37 34.29 -12.06
CA SER A 177 8.14 33.63 -13.11
C SER A 177 8.52 32.21 -12.70
N SER A 178 8.19 31.26 -13.56
CA SER A 178 8.90 29.99 -13.83
C SER A 178 9.53 29.25 -12.65
N ILE A 179 8.85 28.19 -12.18
CA ILE A 179 9.50 27.11 -11.42
C ILE A 179 9.64 25.87 -12.32
N GLY A 180 10.68 25.90 -13.13
CA GLY A 180 11.35 24.71 -13.62
C GLY A 180 12.33 24.21 -12.55
N SER A 181 12.39 22.90 -12.36
CA SER A 181 13.60 22.15 -11.97
C SER A 181 14.20 22.39 -10.57
N ARG A 182 13.72 21.61 -9.58
CA ARG A 182 14.48 21.07 -8.42
C ARG A 182 13.50 20.25 -7.59
N PHE A 183 13.73 18.98 -7.26
CA PHE A 183 14.72 18.58 -6.27
C PHE A 183 14.80 17.04 -6.27
N LYS A 184 16.02 16.51 -6.43
CA LYS A 184 16.35 15.08 -6.33
C LYS A 184 17.35 14.99 -5.18
N TYR A 185 16.95 14.47 -4.03
CA TYR A 185 17.90 14.05 -2.99
C TYR A 185 17.54 12.65 -2.49
N SER A 186 18.59 11.83 -2.54
CA SER A 186 18.68 10.45 -2.08
C SER A 186 18.63 10.41 -0.56
N LEU A 187 17.87 9.44 -0.02
CA LEU A 187 17.93 9.05 1.38
C LEU A 187 18.63 7.68 1.43
N SER A 188 19.93 7.66 1.70
CA SER A 188 20.64 6.49 2.23
C SER A 188 21.38 6.91 3.49
N ASP A 189 21.50 5.94 4.39
CA ASP A 189 22.39 5.88 5.56
C ASP A 189 21.85 6.48 6.87
N CYS A 190 21.30 5.61 7.73
CA CYS A 190 21.51 5.54 9.19
C CYS A 190 20.67 4.34 9.71
N ASP A 191 21.26 3.15 9.80
CA ASP A 191 21.70 2.48 11.06
C ASP A 191 20.50 1.99 11.89
N ARG A 192 20.19 0.69 12.03
CA ARG A 192 20.97 -0.45 12.56
C ARG A 192 21.48 -0.20 13.99
N LEU A 193 21.02 -1.05 14.91
CA LEU A 193 21.24 -1.14 16.39
C LEU A 193 20.02 -0.60 17.16
N GLY A 194 19.35 -1.31 18.07
CA GLY A 194 19.56 -2.61 18.70
C GLY A 194 18.64 -2.64 19.93
N ASN A 195 18.00 -3.78 20.19
CA ASN A 195 17.02 -4.02 21.26
C ASN A 195 17.38 -3.43 22.63
N ALA A 196 16.39 -2.80 23.27
CA ALA A 196 16.15 -2.92 24.70
C ALA A 196 14.64 -2.77 24.95
N ASP A 197 14.04 -3.84 25.48
CA ASP A 197 12.66 -3.92 25.96
C ASP A 197 12.38 -2.84 27.01
N GLU A 198 11.33 -2.04 26.81
CA GLU A 198 10.45 -1.62 27.90
C GLU A 198 9.00 -1.60 27.40
N GLN A 199 8.19 -2.48 27.98
CA GLN A 199 6.74 -2.51 27.86
C GLN A 199 6.12 -1.18 28.31
N SER A 200 5.32 -0.58 27.45
CA SER A 200 4.13 0.17 27.86
C SER A 200 3.05 -0.07 26.82
N ASP A 201 2.04 -0.84 27.24
CA ASP A 201 0.73 -0.93 26.61
C ASP A 201 0.15 0.48 26.47
N ASP A 202 -0.11 0.91 25.24
CA ASP A 202 -1.20 1.84 24.95
C ASP A 202 -1.75 1.47 23.58
N ASP A 203 -2.95 0.90 23.63
CA ASP A 203 -3.85 0.63 22.53
C ASP A 203 -4.08 1.91 21.71
N ASP A 204 -3.89 1.86 20.39
CA ASP A 204 -4.67 2.57 19.35
C ASP A 204 -3.92 2.55 18.00
N ASP A 205 -3.80 1.37 17.38
CA ASP A 205 -3.39 1.28 15.97
C ASP A 205 -4.64 1.39 15.07
N GLU A 206 -5.04 2.63 14.76
CA GLU A 206 -5.84 2.91 13.57
C GLU A 206 -5.00 2.61 12.32
N GLU A 207 -5.39 1.57 11.60
CA GLU A 207 -4.86 1.20 10.29
C GLU A 207 -5.24 2.29 9.27
N VAL A 208 -4.40 3.33 9.19
CA VAL A 208 -4.46 4.38 8.17
C VAL A 208 -4.22 3.76 6.79
N ILE A 209 -5.32 3.60 6.05
CA ILE A 209 -5.32 3.20 4.63
C ILE A 209 -4.53 4.27 3.85
N ASP A 210 -3.42 3.84 3.24
CA ASP A 210 -2.58 4.64 2.34
C ASP A 210 -3.38 5.07 1.10
N LEU A 211 -4.05 6.21 1.19
CA LEU A 211 -4.74 6.92 0.11
C LEU A 211 -3.73 7.60 -0.84
N LYS A 212 -2.79 6.83 -1.40
CA LYS A 212 -1.84 7.32 -2.43
C LYS A 212 -2.09 6.79 -3.84
N GLY A 213 -3.12 5.96 -4.05
CA GLY A 213 -3.38 5.30 -5.33
C GLY A 213 -4.52 5.86 -6.20
N LEU A 214 -5.31 6.83 -5.71
CA LEU A 214 -6.55 7.25 -6.39
C LEU A 214 -6.46 8.72 -6.83
N ASN A 215 -5.73 8.97 -7.91
CA ASN A 215 -5.84 10.23 -8.64
C ASN A 215 -6.12 9.96 -10.12
N LEU A 216 -7.38 9.60 -10.40
CA LEU A 216 -7.91 9.63 -11.75
C LEU A 216 -8.17 11.10 -12.12
N LYS A 217 -7.27 11.67 -12.92
CA LYS A 217 -7.54 12.96 -13.57
C LYS A 217 -8.78 12.85 -14.45
N PRO A 218 -9.63 13.89 -14.52
CA PRO A 218 -10.86 13.87 -15.30
C PRO A 218 -10.54 13.70 -16.78
N THR A 219 -11.22 12.76 -17.41
CA THR A 219 -11.29 12.57 -18.87
C THR A 219 -11.74 13.86 -19.54
N GLN A 220 -10.84 14.52 -20.27
CA GLN A 220 -11.23 15.49 -21.29
C GLN A 220 -11.83 14.76 -22.49
N SER A 221 -12.94 15.31 -22.94
CA SER A 221 -13.82 14.78 -23.95
C SER A 221 -13.17 14.89 -25.32
N HIS A 222 -12.79 13.76 -25.93
CA HIS A 222 -12.49 13.73 -27.36
C HIS A 222 -13.79 13.82 -28.16
N LYS A 223 -14.05 15.04 -28.66
CA LYS A 223 -14.98 15.31 -29.74
C LYS A 223 -14.42 14.66 -31.01
N THR A 224 -14.91 13.48 -31.38
CA THR A 224 -14.57 12.87 -32.66
C THR A 224 -15.47 13.46 -33.73
N ASP A 225 -14.89 14.31 -34.59
CA ASP A 225 -15.52 14.74 -35.83
C ASP A 225 -15.73 13.52 -36.74
N LEU A 226 -17.00 13.23 -36.98
CA LEU A 226 -17.45 12.33 -38.02
C LEU A 226 -17.29 13.05 -39.36
N THR A 227 -16.16 12.82 -40.03
CA THR A 227 -16.01 13.20 -41.45
C THR A 227 -16.37 12.00 -42.32
N GLU A 228 -17.55 12.06 -42.93
CA GLU A 228 -18.01 11.16 -43.98
C GLU A 228 -17.00 11.14 -45.14
N LYS A 229 -16.25 10.05 -45.26
CA LYS A 229 -15.67 9.68 -46.56
C LYS A 229 -16.72 8.91 -47.34
N GLN A 230 -17.34 9.60 -48.29
CA GLN A 230 -18.06 9.01 -49.40
C GLN A 230 -17.12 8.06 -50.16
N THR A 231 -17.27 6.75 -49.93
CA THR A 231 -16.73 5.73 -50.83
C THR A 231 -17.76 5.43 -51.90
N GLU A 232 -17.48 5.92 -53.10
CA GLU A 232 -18.22 5.63 -54.33
C GLU A 232 -18.28 4.11 -54.59
N LEU A 233 -19.50 3.59 -54.70
CA LEU A 233 -19.77 2.27 -55.23
C LEU A 233 -19.71 2.32 -56.77
N LYS A 234 -18.64 1.77 -57.36
CA LYS A 234 -18.65 1.34 -58.77
C LYS A 234 -19.38 -0.01 -58.89
N PRO A 235 -20.43 -0.15 -59.71
CA PRO A 235 -20.94 -1.46 -60.08
C PRO A 235 -20.08 -2.01 -61.22
N THR A 236 -19.16 -2.92 -60.92
CA THR A 236 -18.48 -3.70 -61.94
C THR A 236 -19.40 -4.81 -62.43
N GLY A 237 -20.17 -4.52 -63.48
CA GLY A 237 -20.82 -5.53 -64.29
C GLY A 237 -19.80 -6.20 -65.22
N LYS A 238 -19.36 -7.41 -64.89
CA LYS A 238 -18.86 -8.37 -65.88
C LYS A 238 -20.06 -9.18 -66.34
N VAL A 239 -20.63 -8.82 -67.48
CA VAL A 239 -21.52 -9.69 -68.23
C VAL A 239 -20.72 -10.17 -69.43
N ASP A 240 -20.53 -11.48 -69.47
CA ASP A 240 -19.76 -12.19 -70.48
C ASP A 240 -20.21 -11.85 -71.92
N GLU A 241 -19.28 -11.24 -72.65
CA GLU A 241 -19.29 -11.20 -74.12
C GLU A 241 -19.06 -12.60 -74.66
N LYS A 242 -20.12 -13.29 -75.09
CA LYS A 242 -20.08 -14.34 -76.12
C LYS A 242 -21.49 -14.71 -76.57
N ARG A 243 -22.10 -13.87 -77.41
CA ARG A 243 -23.18 -14.33 -78.29
C ARG A 243 -23.13 -13.61 -79.63
N SER A 244 -22.71 -14.39 -80.62
CA SER A 244 -22.73 -14.20 -82.07
C SER A 244 -23.48 -12.98 -82.60
N ASN A 245 -22.73 -12.20 -83.39
CA ASN A 245 -23.19 -11.29 -84.41
C ASN A 245 -24.28 -11.91 -85.31
N ASN A 246 -25.55 -11.68 -84.98
CA ASN A 246 -26.70 -11.82 -85.89
C ASN A 246 -27.40 -10.47 -86.09
N ARG A 247 -26.63 -9.37 -86.17
CA ARG A 247 -27.13 -8.01 -86.48
C ARG A 247 -27.26 -7.74 -87.99
N ALA A 248 -27.55 -8.76 -88.79
CA ALA A 248 -28.02 -8.57 -90.16
C ALA A 248 -29.52 -8.24 -90.10
N VAL A 249 -29.90 -7.10 -90.69
CA VAL A 249 -31.29 -6.62 -90.78
C VAL A 249 -32.18 -7.73 -91.34
N LEU A 250 -32.96 -8.36 -90.47
CA LEU A 250 -34.04 -9.28 -90.84
C LEU A 250 -35.11 -8.45 -91.57
N LYS A 251 -35.10 -8.49 -92.91
CA LYS A 251 -36.22 -7.97 -93.71
C LYS A 251 -37.41 -8.92 -93.57
N CYS A 252 -38.48 -8.41 -92.97
CA CYS A 252 -39.74 -9.11 -92.77
C CYS A 252 -40.39 -9.41 -94.13
N SER A 253 -40.50 -10.70 -94.48
CA SER A 253 -41.32 -11.19 -95.59
C SER A 253 -42.72 -11.61 -95.10
N THR A 254 -43.15 -11.13 -93.93
CA THR A 254 -44.40 -11.53 -93.30
C THR A 254 -45.48 -10.51 -93.63
N ASP A 255 -46.57 -10.97 -94.25
CA ASP A 255 -47.76 -10.20 -94.56
C ASP A 255 -48.32 -9.56 -93.28
N PRO A 256 -48.57 -8.23 -93.25
CA PRO A 256 -49.21 -7.55 -92.13
C PRO A 256 -50.53 -8.20 -91.66
N ALA A 257 -51.25 -8.87 -92.57
CA ALA A 257 -52.47 -9.60 -92.22
C ALA A 257 -52.19 -10.85 -91.37
N ASP A 258 -51.15 -11.62 -91.72
CA ASP A 258 -50.72 -12.81 -90.97
C ASP A 258 -50.21 -12.45 -89.57
N TRP A 259 -49.45 -11.35 -89.46
CA TRP A 259 -48.99 -10.86 -88.16
C TRP A 259 -50.15 -10.46 -87.25
N LYS A 260 -51.19 -9.81 -87.81
CA LYS A 260 -52.36 -9.41 -87.04
C LYS A 260 -53.17 -10.60 -86.55
N LEU A 261 -53.36 -11.63 -87.38
CA LEU A 261 -54.02 -12.88 -86.98
C LEU A 261 -53.23 -13.61 -85.87
N GLU A 262 -51.90 -13.62 -85.96
CA GLU A 262 -51.06 -14.19 -84.92
C GLU A 262 -51.12 -13.37 -83.63
N VAL A 263 -51.10 -12.03 -83.69
CA VAL A 263 -51.27 -11.16 -82.52
C VAL A 263 -52.64 -11.38 -81.86
N GLU A 264 -53.71 -11.55 -82.63
CA GLU A 264 -55.04 -11.89 -82.09
C GLU A 264 -55.08 -13.30 -81.47
N ARG A 265 -54.34 -14.26 -82.04
CA ARG A 265 -54.20 -15.62 -81.49
C ARG A 265 -53.41 -15.66 -80.18
N VAL A 266 -52.32 -14.89 -80.08
CA VAL A 266 -51.44 -14.86 -78.89
C VAL A 266 -51.90 -13.81 -77.86
N LEU A 267 -52.83 -12.91 -78.20
CA LEU A 267 -53.40 -11.91 -77.27
C LEU A 267 -53.86 -12.51 -75.93
N PRO A 268 -54.58 -13.66 -75.90
CA PRO A 268 -54.94 -14.32 -74.64
C PRO A 268 -53.74 -14.86 -73.85
N GLN A 269 -52.64 -15.20 -74.51
CA GLN A 269 -51.40 -15.71 -73.89
C GLN A 269 -50.46 -14.57 -73.46
N LEU A 270 -50.54 -13.40 -74.10
CA LEU A 270 -49.82 -12.18 -73.73
C LEU A 270 -50.52 -11.37 -72.64
N ARG A 271 -51.75 -11.75 -72.26
CA ARG A 271 -52.37 -11.26 -71.03
C ARG A 271 -51.61 -11.82 -69.83
N VAL A 272 -50.53 -11.12 -69.47
CA VAL A 272 -49.82 -11.29 -68.21
C VAL A 272 -50.76 -10.79 -67.11
N ASN A 273 -51.57 -11.69 -66.58
CA ASN A 273 -52.26 -11.45 -65.32
C ASN A 273 -51.19 -11.44 -64.22
N VAL A 274 -50.74 -10.23 -63.86
CA VAL A 274 -49.93 -9.99 -62.66
C VAL A 274 -50.81 -10.41 -61.47
N ARG A 275 -50.66 -11.66 -61.03
CA ARG A 275 -51.24 -12.09 -59.76
C ARG A 275 -50.52 -11.30 -58.68
N SER A 276 -51.30 -10.61 -57.84
CA SER A 276 -50.86 -9.89 -56.66
C SER A 276 -50.37 -10.87 -55.59
N ASP A 277 -49.31 -11.60 -55.90
CA ASP A 277 -48.74 -12.58 -54.98
C ASP A 277 -47.96 -11.85 -53.90
N ILE A 278 -48.09 -12.28 -52.65
CA ILE A 278 -47.43 -11.66 -51.48
C ILE A 278 -45.89 -11.72 -51.62
N LYS A 279 -45.40 -12.58 -52.52
CA LYS A 279 -44.00 -12.73 -52.95
C LYS A 279 -43.57 -11.75 -54.05
N ASP A 280 -44.37 -10.75 -54.40
CA ASP A 280 -43.95 -9.71 -55.35
C ASP A 280 -42.79 -8.94 -54.71
N TRP A 281 -41.65 -8.85 -55.40
CA TRP A 281 -40.50 -8.07 -54.93
C TRP A 281 -40.88 -6.61 -54.65
N ARG A 282 -41.99 -6.12 -55.23
CA ARG A 282 -42.58 -4.82 -54.92
C ARG A 282 -43.08 -4.71 -53.49
N THR A 283 -43.74 -5.74 -52.93
CA THR A 283 -44.19 -5.71 -51.53
C THR A 283 -42.99 -5.71 -50.58
N HIS A 284 -41.94 -6.48 -50.90
CA HIS A 284 -40.69 -6.45 -50.14
C HIS A 284 -39.96 -5.11 -50.24
N LEU A 285 -39.96 -4.46 -51.41
CA LEU A 285 -39.39 -3.12 -51.57
C LEU A 285 -40.16 -2.07 -50.76
N ASP A 286 -41.48 -2.16 -50.74
CA ASP A 286 -42.33 -1.26 -49.96
C ASP A 286 -42.15 -1.49 -48.44
N GLN A 287 -42.09 -2.76 -48.01
CA GLN A 287 -41.72 -3.14 -46.64
C GLN A 287 -40.33 -2.61 -46.25
N MET A 288 -39.33 -2.70 -47.13
CA MET A 288 -37.99 -2.19 -46.87
C MET A 288 -37.99 -0.66 -46.72
N LYS A 289 -38.76 0.06 -47.55
CA LYS A 289 -38.93 1.51 -47.41
C LYS A 289 -39.60 1.88 -46.09
N GLN A 290 -40.66 1.16 -45.72
CA GLN A 290 -41.35 1.35 -44.44
C GLN A 290 -40.42 1.12 -43.24
N LEU A 291 -39.66 0.01 -43.24
CA LEU A 291 -38.66 -0.27 -42.20
C LEU A 291 -37.55 0.79 -42.16
N THR A 292 -37.11 1.30 -43.31
CA THR A 292 -36.11 2.37 -43.36
C THR A 292 -36.64 3.66 -42.72
N MET A 293 -37.90 4.02 -42.99
CA MET A 293 -38.55 5.17 -42.35
C MET A 293 -38.74 4.98 -40.83
N GLU A 294 -39.10 3.77 -40.40
CA GLU A 294 -39.22 3.43 -38.98
C GLU A 294 -37.87 3.50 -38.26
N ILE A 295 -36.81 2.96 -38.87
CA ILE A 295 -35.44 3.04 -38.33
C ILE A 295 -34.98 4.49 -38.22
N GLU A 296 -35.21 5.32 -39.25
CA GLU A 296 -34.83 6.73 -39.21
C GLU A 296 -35.57 7.47 -38.08
N THR A 297 -36.87 7.22 -37.92
CA THR A 297 -37.67 7.82 -36.84
C THR A 297 -37.15 7.39 -35.47
N MET A 298 -36.90 6.09 -35.27
CA MET A 298 -36.36 5.57 -34.02
C MET A 298 -34.94 6.05 -33.73
N PHE A 299 -34.14 6.26 -34.77
CA PHE A 299 -32.81 6.85 -34.64
C PHE A 299 -32.88 8.31 -34.20
N GLN A 300 -33.80 9.12 -34.74
CA GLN A 300 -34.01 10.50 -34.31
C GLN A 300 -34.47 10.56 -32.84
N ASP A 301 -35.39 9.69 -32.43
CA ASP A 301 -35.85 9.61 -31.04
C ASP A 301 -34.70 9.21 -30.10
N ALA A 302 -33.94 8.15 -30.43
CA ALA A 302 -32.79 7.72 -29.64
C ALA A 302 -31.70 8.79 -29.55
N LYS A 303 -31.42 9.50 -30.66
CA LYS A 303 -30.48 10.62 -30.71
C LYS A 303 -30.95 11.77 -29.80
N SER A 304 -32.23 12.11 -29.82
CA SER A 304 -32.78 13.15 -28.93
C SER A 304 -32.65 12.79 -27.45
N GLN A 305 -32.90 11.53 -27.10
CA GLN A 305 -32.75 11.03 -25.73
C GLN A 305 -31.28 11.03 -25.29
N LEU A 306 -30.36 10.63 -26.18
CA LEU A 306 -28.92 10.65 -25.90
C LEU A 306 -28.40 12.08 -25.70
N ILE A 307 -28.85 13.04 -26.51
CA ILE A 307 -28.50 14.47 -26.35
C ILE A 307 -29.04 15.00 -25.01
N ARG A 308 -30.27 14.65 -24.63
CA ARG A 308 -30.84 15.05 -23.34
C ARG A 308 -30.01 14.50 -22.17
N LEU A 309 -29.69 13.20 -22.19
CA LEU A 309 -28.85 12.57 -21.17
C LEU A 309 -27.44 13.18 -21.11
N HIS A 310 -26.85 13.51 -22.27
CA HIS A 310 -25.55 14.17 -22.31
C HIS A 310 -25.59 15.55 -21.66
N ASN A 311 -26.64 16.34 -21.93
CA ASN A 311 -26.81 17.66 -21.33
C ASN A 311 -27.08 17.59 -19.82
N GLU A 312 -27.89 16.63 -19.38
CA GLU A 312 -28.14 16.36 -17.95
C GLU A 312 -26.84 15.96 -17.23
N LEU A 313 -26.07 15.03 -17.82
CA LEU A 313 -24.80 14.57 -17.27
C LEU A 313 -23.76 15.71 -17.20
N ASN A 314 -23.63 16.53 -18.23
CA ASN A 314 -22.74 17.70 -18.19
C ASN A 314 -23.15 18.68 -17.09
N SER A 315 -24.44 18.99 -16.98
CA SER A 315 -24.96 19.83 -15.90
C SER A 315 -24.64 19.25 -14.52
N ASP A 316 -24.77 17.93 -14.34
CA ASP A 316 -24.48 17.29 -13.05
C ASP A 316 -22.98 17.23 -12.76
N VAL A 317 -22.13 17.02 -13.76
CA VAL A 317 -20.66 17.13 -13.63
C VAL A 317 -20.26 18.55 -13.23
N ASP A 318 -20.86 19.57 -13.83
CA ASP A 318 -20.60 20.97 -13.45
C ASP A 318 -21.03 21.27 -12.01
N LYS A 319 -22.19 20.74 -11.57
CA LYS A 319 -22.63 20.84 -10.16
C LYS A 319 -21.66 20.14 -9.21
N ILE A 320 -21.19 18.93 -9.56
CA ILE A 320 -20.21 18.18 -8.75
C ILE A 320 -18.90 18.94 -8.66
N ASN A 321 -18.37 19.44 -9.78
CA ASN A 321 -17.13 20.23 -9.82
C ASN A 321 -17.25 21.51 -8.97
N ASN A 322 -18.38 22.21 -9.05
CA ASN A 322 -18.64 23.38 -8.21
C ASN A 322 -18.75 23.02 -6.73
N ARG A 323 -19.37 21.88 -6.39
CA ARG A 323 -19.47 21.38 -5.01
C ARG A 323 -18.11 20.95 -4.46
N GLU A 324 -17.28 20.32 -5.28
CA GLU A 324 -15.91 19.94 -4.95
C GLU A 324 -15.05 21.18 -4.68
N LYS A 325 -15.07 22.17 -5.58
CA LYS A 325 -14.39 23.46 -5.36
C LYS A 325 -14.84 24.15 -4.08
N TYR A 326 -16.15 24.18 -3.81
CA TYR A 326 -16.68 24.75 -2.58
C TYR A 326 -16.20 24.01 -1.33
N MET A 327 -16.22 22.66 -1.35
CA MET A 327 -15.75 21.84 -0.24
C MET A 327 -14.25 22.00 -0.02
N ASN A 328 -13.45 22.01 -1.09
CA ASN A 328 -12.01 22.24 -1.01
C ASN A 328 -11.69 23.63 -0.42
N ASN A 329 -12.43 24.67 -0.82
CA ASN A 329 -12.29 26.01 -0.25
C ASN A 329 -12.66 26.07 1.25
N GLN A 330 -13.55 25.21 1.73
CA GLN A 330 -13.88 25.10 3.16
C GLN A 330 -12.84 24.27 3.94
N VAL A 331 -12.30 23.21 3.34
CA VAL A 331 -11.37 22.28 3.98
C VAL A 331 -9.94 22.83 4.00
N GLU A 332 -9.50 23.56 2.98
CA GLU A 332 -8.15 24.14 2.91
C GLU A 332 -7.78 25.03 4.11
N PRO A 333 -8.63 25.97 4.58
CA PRO A 333 -8.31 26.75 5.79
C PRO A 333 -8.29 25.88 7.05
N LEU A 334 -9.14 24.86 7.16
CA LEU A 334 -9.14 23.93 8.30
C LEU A 334 -7.87 23.07 8.31
N LEU A 335 -7.40 22.60 7.15
CA LEU A 335 -6.13 21.88 7.02
C LEU A 335 -4.93 22.77 7.36
N LYS A 336 -4.95 24.04 6.95
CA LYS A 336 -3.91 25.02 7.36
C LYS A 336 -3.91 25.22 8.87
N GLN A 337 -5.07 25.35 9.50
CA GLN A 337 -5.18 25.46 10.96
C GLN A 337 -4.69 24.19 11.66
N TYR A 338 -5.10 23.01 11.20
CA TYR A 338 -4.63 21.72 11.73
C TYR A 338 -3.11 21.61 11.67
N ARG A 339 -2.51 22.01 10.55
CA ARG A 339 -1.05 22.00 10.38
C ARG A 339 -0.36 22.95 11.36
N ILE A 340 -0.87 24.17 11.54
CA ILE A 340 -0.32 25.12 12.53
C ILE A 340 -0.41 24.54 13.95
N VAL A 341 -1.54 23.92 14.30
CA VAL A 341 -1.71 23.28 15.61
C VAL A 341 -0.74 22.11 15.79
N GLN A 342 -0.57 21.28 14.76
CA GLN A 342 0.37 20.16 14.77
C GLN A 342 1.83 20.62 14.93
N ASP A 343 2.23 21.65 14.19
CA ASP A 343 3.57 22.25 14.31
C ASP A 343 3.76 22.80 15.74
N SER A 344 2.76 23.52 16.28
CA SER A 344 2.81 24.05 17.66
C SER A 344 2.87 22.95 18.73
N LEU A 345 2.20 21.81 18.52
CA LEU A 345 2.25 20.65 19.39
C LEU A 345 3.65 20.02 19.36
N SER A 346 4.25 19.92 18.17
CA SER A 346 5.61 19.40 18.02
C SER A 346 6.64 20.28 18.74
N ASP A 347 6.49 21.61 18.66
CA ASP A 347 7.33 22.58 19.37
C ASP A 347 7.17 22.47 20.89
N ILE A 348 5.94 22.32 21.39
CA ILE A 348 5.66 22.15 22.82
C ILE A 348 6.22 20.82 23.34
N ASN A 349 6.05 19.73 22.59
CA ASN A 349 6.60 18.43 22.95
C ASN A 349 8.13 18.43 22.97
N ALA A 350 8.78 19.12 22.03
CA ALA A 350 10.23 19.30 22.03
C ALA A 350 10.71 20.05 23.29
N LYS A 351 10.05 21.17 23.63
CA LYS A 351 10.34 21.95 24.85
C LYS A 351 10.08 21.15 26.13
N TYR A 352 9.01 20.36 26.17
CA TYR A 352 8.70 19.49 27.31
C TYR A 352 9.74 18.38 27.47
N ARG A 353 10.17 17.74 26.37
CA ARG A 353 11.22 16.73 26.38
C ARG A 353 12.55 17.30 26.86
N GLU A 354 12.93 18.48 26.39
CA GLU A 354 14.13 19.19 26.85
C GLU A 354 14.04 19.53 28.35
N ALA A 355 12.92 20.11 28.80
CA ALA A 355 12.70 20.45 30.20
C ALA A 355 12.69 19.21 31.11
N SER A 356 12.05 18.12 30.68
CA SER A 356 12.02 16.84 31.40
C SER A 356 13.42 16.22 31.49
N GLY A 357 14.20 16.25 30.41
CA GLY A 357 15.61 15.85 30.43
C GLY A 357 16.45 16.71 31.39
N GLY A 358 16.21 18.01 31.41
CA GLY A 358 16.79 18.96 32.36
C GLY A 358 16.40 18.68 33.82
N ILE A 359 15.16 18.27 34.08
CA ILE A 359 14.70 17.89 35.43
C ILE A 359 15.37 16.59 35.88
N THR A 360 15.45 15.57 35.02
CA THR A 360 16.11 14.30 35.34
C THR A 360 17.59 14.48 35.65
N THR A 361 18.29 15.31 34.87
CA THR A 361 19.71 15.62 35.13
C THR A 361 19.90 16.39 36.44
N ARG A 362 19.08 17.42 36.70
CA ARG A 362 19.11 18.14 37.99
C ARG A 362 18.80 17.24 39.18
N SER A 363 17.80 16.36 39.05
CA SER A 363 17.44 15.38 40.07
C SER A 363 18.59 14.42 40.37
N ARG A 364 19.32 13.97 39.33
CA ARG A 364 20.51 13.14 39.49
C ARG A 364 21.63 13.90 40.21
N THR A 365 21.93 15.12 39.80
CA THR A 365 22.96 15.94 40.47
C THR A 365 22.59 16.27 41.93
N LEU A 366 21.31 16.46 42.24
CA LEU A 366 20.86 16.68 43.62
C LEU A 366 21.01 15.41 44.47
N ALA A 367 20.75 14.24 43.91
CA ALA A 367 20.99 12.97 44.60
C ALA A 367 22.49 12.76 44.88
N GLU A 368 23.35 13.03 43.89
CA GLU A 368 24.81 12.99 44.04
C GLU A 368 25.30 13.98 45.13
N ILE A 369 24.82 15.23 45.11
CA ILE A 369 25.17 16.23 46.13
C ILE A 369 24.63 15.83 47.52
N SER A 370 23.45 15.21 47.59
CA SER A 370 22.88 14.73 48.85
C SER A 370 23.68 13.56 49.42
N GLU A 371 24.15 12.65 48.57
CA GLU A 371 25.02 11.55 48.97
C GLU A 371 26.39 12.06 49.44
N GLU A 372 26.95 13.04 48.72
CA GLU A 372 28.17 13.75 49.11
C GLU A 372 28.01 14.46 50.46
N LEU A 373 26.87 15.12 50.68
CA LEU A 373 26.56 15.77 51.95
C LEU A 373 26.44 14.77 53.10
N GLU A 374 25.75 13.63 52.92
CA GLU A 374 25.68 12.59 53.95
C GLU A 374 27.06 11.98 54.19
N ARG A 375 27.90 11.77 53.16
CA ARG A 375 29.28 11.29 53.34
C ARG A 375 30.12 12.28 54.16
N VAL A 376 30.08 13.57 53.82
CA VAL A 376 30.80 14.62 54.57
C VAL A 376 30.26 14.72 56.00
N LYS A 377 28.96 14.55 56.20
CA LYS A 377 28.34 14.53 57.53
C LYS A 377 28.78 13.32 58.34
N THR A 378 28.84 12.12 57.77
CA THR A 378 29.36 10.94 58.48
C THR A 378 30.84 11.11 58.82
N GLU A 379 31.66 11.66 57.91
CA GLU A 379 33.07 11.95 58.20
C GLU A 379 33.22 13.02 59.31
N MET A 380 32.35 14.02 59.31
CA MET A 380 32.30 15.06 60.35
C MET A 380 31.87 14.48 61.69
N ASP A 381 30.89 13.59 61.72
CA ASP A 381 30.42 12.91 62.94
C ASP A 381 31.49 11.96 63.47
N GLU A 382 32.18 11.19 62.63
CA GLU A 382 33.33 10.37 63.01
C GLU A 382 34.47 11.21 63.59
N LYS A 383 34.81 12.32 62.93
CA LYS A 383 35.81 13.27 63.45
C LYS A 383 35.35 13.92 64.75
N GLY A 384 34.08 14.31 64.85
CA GLY A 384 33.47 14.89 66.04
C GLY A 384 33.53 13.93 67.22
N LEU A 385 33.17 12.66 66.99
CA LEU A 385 33.31 11.59 67.97
C LEU A 385 34.77 11.40 68.36
N SER A 386 35.72 11.39 67.42
CA SER A 386 37.15 11.26 67.73
C SER A 386 37.72 12.45 68.52
N MET A 387 37.24 13.68 68.27
CA MET A 387 37.67 14.89 68.98
C MET A 387 37.05 14.99 70.38
N THR A 388 35.85 14.47 70.57
CA THR A 388 35.15 14.47 71.86
C THR A 388 35.51 13.23 72.68
N ASP A 389 36.13 12.21 72.06
CA ASP A 389 36.55 10.99 72.73
C ASP A 389 37.70 11.26 73.72
N THR A 390 37.28 11.61 74.93
CA THR A 390 38.13 11.69 76.12
C THR A 390 38.88 10.39 76.40
N SER A 391 38.59 9.25 75.74
CA SER A 391 39.36 8.01 75.88
C SER A 391 40.83 8.18 75.51
N SER A 392 41.15 9.04 74.53
CA SER A 392 42.53 9.32 74.12
C SER A 392 43.28 10.04 75.25
N VAL A 393 42.66 11.07 75.82
CA VAL A 393 43.14 11.82 76.98
C VAL A 393 43.23 10.92 78.22
N VAL A 394 42.24 10.06 78.44
CA VAL A 394 42.21 9.09 79.54
C VAL A 394 43.32 8.05 79.39
N ARG A 395 43.59 7.54 78.18
CA ARG A 395 44.72 6.64 77.91
C ARG A 395 46.07 7.31 78.19
N ILE A 396 46.25 8.55 77.74
CA ILE A 396 47.45 9.34 78.04
C ILE A 396 47.57 9.55 79.55
N ARG A 397 46.47 9.90 80.24
CA ARG A 397 46.45 10.08 81.69
C ARG A 397 46.79 8.79 82.45
N GLN A 398 46.25 7.63 82.02
CA GLN A 398 46.58 6.32 82.59
C GLN A 398 48.05 5.95 82.36
N ALA A 399 48.61 6.24 81.19
CA ALA A 399 50.03 6.01 80.90
C ALA A 399 50.93 6.87 81.79
N ILE A 400 50.60 8.15 81.97
CA ILE A 400 51.29 9.06 82.90
C ILE A 400 51.21 8.52 84.34
N GLN A 401 50.05 8.00 84.75
CA GLN A 401 49.88 7.46 86.10
C GLN A 401 50.68 6.18 86.33
N ARG A 402 50.79 5.29 85.33
CA ARG A 402 51.70 4.14 85.37
C ARG A 402 53.15 4.58 85.48
N LEU A 403 53.60 5.50 84.63
CA LEU A 403 54.97 6.03 84.68
C LEU A 403 55.30 6.64 86.04
N LYS A 404 54.37 7.37 86.67
CA LYS A 404 54.55 7.88 88.03
C LYS A 404 54.73 6.77 89.06
N SER A 405 53.92 5.71 89.00
CA SER A 405 54.07 4.57 89.91
C SER A 405 55.40 3.82 89.72
N GLU A 406 55.85 3.71 88.46
CA GLU A 406 57.12 3.07 88.12
C GLU A 406 58.32 3.90 88.61
N ILE A 407 58.26 5.23 88.45
CA ILE A 407 59.26 6.16 89.01
C ILE A 407 59.33 6.01 90.53
N THR A 408 58.19 6.04 91.24
CA THR A 408 58.22 5.87 92.70
C THR A 408 58.79 4.52 93.15
N THR A 409 58.53 3.46 92.38
CA THR A 409 59.09 2.13 92.66
C THR A 409 60.61 2.11 92.42
N MET A 410 61.06 2.77 91.35
CA MET A 410 62.47 2.90 91.02
C MET A 410 63.21 3.76 92.03
N ASP A 411 62.61 4.86 92.51
CA ASP A 411 63.17 5.71 93.57
C ASP A 411 63.36 4.94 94.88
N ILE A 412 62.38 4.12 95.29
CA ILE A 412 62.51 3.25 96.47
C ILE A 412 63.64 2.24 96.27
N ARG A 413 63.74 1.61 95.10
CA ARG A 413 64.82 0.66 94.79
C ARG A 413 66.18 1.34 94.81
N THR A 414 66.31 2.53 94.22
CA THR A 414 67.52 3.34 94.24
C THR A 414 67.90 3.70 95.68
N GLY A 415 66.96 4.16 96.51
CA GLY A 415 67.23 4.48 97.93
C GLY A 415 67.65 3.25 98.75
N VAL A 416 67.05 2.08 98.51
CA VAL A 416 67.48 0.82 99.15
C VAL A 416 68.87 0.41 98.68
N LEU A 417 69.16 0.52 97.38
CA LEU A 417 70.49 0.24 96.83
C LEU A 417 71.54 1.19 97.39
N GLU A 418 71.25 2.50 97.46
CA GLU A 418 72.11 3.51 98.08
C GLU A 418 72.36 3.19 99.55
N HIS A 419 71.34 2.81 100.32
CA HIS A 419 71.49 2.41 101.73
C HIS A 419 72.34 1.13 101.86
N ILE A 420 72.14 0.14 101.01
CA ILE A 420 72.97 -1.08 100.97
C ILE A 420 74.42 -0.73 100.63
N LEU A 421 74.64 0.08 99.60
CA LEU A 421 75.96 0.55 99.19
C LEU A 421 76.66 1.30 100.33
N LEU A 422 75.97 2.23 100.99
CA LEU A 422 76.50 2.97 102.13
C LEU A 422 76.86 2.04 103.29
N ARG A 423 76.00 1.07 103.61
CA ARG A 423 76.23 0.09 104.68
C ARG A 423 77.38 -0.86 104.35
N THR A 424 77.55 -1.24 103.07
CA THR A 424 78.70 -2.02 102.62
C THR A 424 79.99 -1.20 102.65
N HIS A 425 79.97 0.07 102.25
CA HIS A 425 81.13 0.96 102.36
C HIS A 425 81.54 1.20 103.83
N LEU A 426 80.57 1.33 104.73
CA LEU A 426 80.84 1.42 106.17
C LEU A 426 81.41 0.12 106.74
N ARG A 427 80.90 -1.06 106.35
CA ARG A 427 81.47 -2.35 106.74
C ARG A 427 82.87 -2.58 106.20
N VAL A 428 83.14 -2.29 104.92
CA VAL A 428 84.49 -2.40 104.34
C VAL A 428 85.46 -1.48 105.08
N ARG A 429 84.99 -0.31 105.54
CA ARG A 429 85.78 0.64 106.32
C ARG A 429 86.02 0.18 107.77
N GLU A 430 85.07 -0.53 108.39
CA GLU A 430 85.23 -1.20 109.70
C GLU A 430 86.10 -2.47 109.63
N ASP A 431 85.97 -3.26 108.56
CA ASP A 431 86.70 -4.51 108.34
C ASP A 431 88.17 -4.26 107.95
N SER A 432 88.46 -3.11 107.33
CA SER A 432 89.84 -2.64 107.07
C SER A 432 90.58 -2.20 108.34
N GLN A 433 89.92 -2.19 109.51
CA GLN A 433 90.48 -1.74 110.79
C GLN A 433 90.55 -2.81 111.89
N LYS A 434 90.30 -4.10 111.60
CA LYS A 434 90.34 -5.18 112.62
C LYS A 434 91.29 -6.33 112.27
N PRO A 435 92.19 -6.75 113.20
CA PRO A 435 93.08 -7.90 113.00
C PRO A 435 92.38 -9.26 113.22
N PHE A 436 92.79 -10.21 112.39
CA PHE A 436 92.50 -11.66 112.34
C PHE A 436 92.35 -12.39 113.70
N THR A 437 91.23 -13.10 113.98
CA THR A 437 91.24 -14.53 114.43
C THR A 437 89.85 -15.20 114.58
N LYS A 438 89.78 -16.45 114.06
CA LYS A 438 88.90 -17.62 114.34
C LYS A 438 87.40 -17.58 113.96
N MET A 439 86.93 -18.32 112.93
CA MET A 439 86.79 -19.78 112.69
C MET A 439 85.62 -20.47 113.42
N ILE A 440 84.82 -21.23 112.62
CA ILE A 440 84.01 -22.44 112.96
C ILE A 440 82.64 -22.10 113.60
N GLU A 441 81.44 -22.61 113.25
CA GLU A 441 80.91 -23.85 112.65
C GLU A 441 79.46 -23.50 112.18
N SER A 442 79.02 -23.81 110.95
CA SER A 442 78.32 -25.05 110.52
C SER A 442 76.79 -25.09 110.72
N SER A 443 76.14 -25.68 109.71
CA SER A 443 74.87 -26.43 109.77
C SER A 443 73.56 -25.63 109.72
N ASN A 444 72.96 -25.50 108.53
CA ASN A 444 71.96 -26.40 107.92
C ASN A 444 70.51 -26.04 108.30
N GLY A 445 69.64 -25.85 107.30
CA GLY A 445 68.21 -25.66 107.55
C GLY A 445 67.41 -25.26 106.31
N ASN A 446 67.08 -26.25 105.49
CA ASN A 446 66.13 -26.20 104.37
C ASN A 446 64.75 -25.63 104.74
N GLY A 447 64.06 -25.09 103.72
CA GLY A 447 62.61 -24.85 103.70
C GLY A 447 62.25 -23.79 102.66
N ALA A 448 62.17 -24.13 101.37
CA ALA A 448 60.98 -24.66 100.69
C ALA A 448 59.75 -23.73 100.69
N PHE A 449 59.59 -23.04 99.55
CA PHE A 449 58.36 -22.82 98.75
C PHE A 449 57.18 -21.98 99.29
N VAL A 450 56.45 -21.44 98.29
CA VAL A 450 55.06 -20.89 98.27
C VAL A 450 54.96 -19.35 98.32
N PHE A 451 55.11 -18.65 97.18
CA PHE A 451 54.09 -18.29 96.17
C PHE A 451 54.75 -17.65 94.95
#